data_AF-A0A9E0VN27-F1
#
_entry.id   AF-A0A9E0VN27-F1
#
_cell.length_a   1.000
_cell.length_b   1.000
_cell.length_c   1.000
_cell.angle_alpha   90.00
_cell.angle_beta   90.00
_cell.angle_gamma   90.00
#
_symmetry.space_group_name_H-M   'P 1'
#
loop_
_entity.id
_entity.type
_entity.pdbx_description
1 polymer ?
#
loop_
_entity_poly.entity_id
_entity_poly.type
_entity_poly.pdbx_seq_one_letter_code
_entity_poly.pdbx_strand_id
1 'polypeptide(L)' 'MAIIRKLNGISPTIGKNCFIAENAAIIGDVVIGDDCSIW' A
#
# COMPACT_ATOMS: atom_id res chain seq x y z
N MET A 1 2.10 -7.31 -10.20
CA MET A 1 2.06 -5.88 -9.78
C MET A 1 1.07 -5.78 -8.64
N ALA A 2 1.49 -5.20 -7.51
CA ALA A 2 0.66 -5.12 -6.31
C ALA A 2 -0.70 -4.47 -6.59
N ILE A 3 -1.74 -4.93 -5.88
CA ILE A 3 -3.10 -4.41 -5.99
C ILE A 3 -3.24 -3.25 -5.00
N ILE A 4 -3.24 -2.02 -5.51
CA ILE A 4 -3.53 -0.82 -4.73
C ILE A 4 -4.92 -0.31 -5.11
N ARG A 5 -5.87 -0.34 -4.16
CA ARG A 5 -7.28 0.00 -4.46
C ARG A 5 -7.88 0.98 -3.46
N LYS A 6 -8.68 1.87 -4.01
CA LYS A 6 -9.54 2.80 -3.27
C LYS A 6 -10.75 2.04 -2.71
N LEU A 7 -11.13 2.32 -1.47
CA LEU A 7 -12.35 1.83 -0.83
C LEU A 7 -13.05 2.98 -0.11
N ASN A 8 -14.37 3.10 -0.27
CA ASN A 8 -15.19 4.13 0.39
C ASN A 8 -14.66 5.57 0.26
N GLY A 9 -14.07 5.91 -0.89
CA GLY A 9 -13.54 7.27 -1.07
C GLY A 9 -12.07 7.45 -0.67
N ILE A 10 -11.42 6.45 -0.08
CA ILE A 10 -10.07 6.55 0.52
C ILE A 10 -9.09 5.61 -0.19
N SER A 11 -7.93 6.15 -0.55
CA SER A 11 -6.83 5.39 -1.16
C SER A 11 -5.71 5.18 -0.13
N PRO A 12 -4.96 4.07 -0.20
CA PRO A 12 -3.79 3.87 0.64
C PRO A 12 -2.76 4.99 0.47
N THR A 13 -2.11 5.38 1.56
CA THR A 13 -0.96 6.28 1.57
C THR A 13 0.30 5.45 1.79
N ILE A 14 1.25 5.56 0.86
CA ILE A 14 2.49 4.78 0.85
C ILE A 14 3.66 5.74 1.04
N GLY A 15 4.46 5.49 2.07
CA GLY A 15 5.69 6.21 2.36
C GLY A 15 6.77 6.00 1.29
N LYS A 16 7.92 6.62 1.51
CA LYS A 16 9.07 6.53 0.61
C LYS A 16 9.80 5.20 0.82
N ASN A 17 10.53 4.78 -0.21
CA ASN A 17 11.41 3.61 -0.19
C ASN A 17 10.74 2.30 0.26
N CYS A 18 9.42 2.18 0.09
CA CYS A 18 8.70 0.97 0.46
C CYS A 18 8.96 -0.15 -0.55
N PHE A 19 9.16 -1.36 -0.05
CA PHE A 19 9.04 -2.56 -0.85
C PHE A 19 7.60 -3.11 -0.74
N ILE A 20 6.99 -3.41 -1.88
CA ILE A 20 5.66 -4.05 -1.93
C ILE A 20 5.74 -5.23 -2.88
N ALA A 21 5.57 -6.43 -2.33
CA ALA A 21 5.55 -7.65 -3.10
C ALA A 21 4.46 -7.62 -4.18
N GLU A 22 4.76 -8.21 -5.33
CA GLU A 22 3.95 -8.06 -6.53
C GLU A 22 2.54 -8.68 -6.44
N ASN A 23 2.32 -9.54 -5.43
CA ASN A 23 1.08 -10.24 -5.10
C ASN A 23 0.33 -9.59 -3.92
N ALA A 24 0.88 -8.57 -3.26
CA ALA A 24 0.24 -7.90 -2.13
C ALA A 24 -1.00 -7.12 -2.57
N ALA A 25 -1.99 -7.03 -1.67
CA ALA A 25 -3.19 -6.21 -1.84
C ALA A 25 -3.35 -5.22 -0.68
N ILE A 26 -3.38 -3.92 -1.00
CA ILE A 26 -3.50 -2.83 -0.04
C ILE A 26 -4.71 -1.99 -0.46
N ILE A 27 -5.72 -1.91 0.42
CA ILE A 27 -7.06 -1.44 0.05
C ILE A 27 -7.61 -0.51 1.12
N GLY A 28 -8.07 0.68 0.71
CA GLY A 28 -8.79 1.62 1.57
C GLY A 28 -7.89 2.49 2.44
N ASP A 29 -8.31 2.69 3.69
CA ASP A 29 -7.66 3.59 4.65
C ASP A 29 -6.46 2.89 5.32
N VAL A 30 -5.33 2.88 4.62
CA VAL A 30 -4.07 2.27 5.07
C VAL A 30 -2.96 3.30 4.93
N VAL A 31 -2.13 3.41 5.96
CA VAL A 31 -0.90 4.22 5.96
C VAL A 31 0.30 3.30 6.14
N ILE A 32 1.20 3.29 5.17
CA ILE A 32 2.50 2.62 5.23
C ILE A 32 3.57 3.68 5.42
N GLY A 33 4.39 3.54 6.48
CA GLY A 33 5.48 4.47 6.78
C GLY A 33 6.66 4.33 5.83
N ASP A 34 7.62 5.24 5.95
CA ASP A 34 8.87 5.19 5.18
C ASP A 34 9.65 3.90 5.48
N ASP A 35 10.38 3.39 4.48
CA ASP A 35 11.29 2.24 4.57
C ASP A 35 10.63 0.92 5.04
N CYS A 36 9.30 0.80 4.89
CA CYS A 36 8.56 -0.43 5.20
C CYS A 36 8.66 -1.47 4.08
N SER A 37 8.50 -2.75 4.45
CA SER A 37 8.38 -3.85 3.48
C SER A 37 7.10 -4.65 3.71
N ILE A 38 6.31 -4.80 2.64
CA ILE A 38 5.11 -5.64 2.60
C ILE A 38 5.41 -6.83 1.68
N TRP A 39 5.31 -8.04 2.24
CA TRP A 39 5.54 -9.31 1.56
C TRP A 39 4.23 -10.05 1.30
#